data_AF-A0A924UIT2-F1
#
_entry.id   AF-A0A924UIT2-F1
#
_cell.length_a   1.000
_cell.length_b   1.000
_cell.length_c   1.000
_cell.angle_alpha   90.00
_cell.angle_beta   90.00
_cell.angle_gamma   90.00
#
_symmetry.space_group_name_H-M   'P 1'
#
loop_
_entity.id
_entity.type
_entity.pdbx_description
1 polymer ?
#
loop_
_entity_poly.entity_id
_entity_poly.type
_entity_poly.pdbx_seq_one_letter_code
_entity_poly.pdbx_strand_id
1 'polypeptide(L)'
;MLKLAARILLSAALSTAFTGCGSKQVLPSELKEKTLSERKEILKNAPDLEHQLYGLEEIAKYYAGHSISKESTTEARDYANQLLKLAPQIKDKWDYGNAIHHGNLVLGRIKLFEGDVTGAKEYLKKAGATPGSPQLNSFGPNMTLAKELLEKGEKKAVLNYFDDCLKFWKRPTSKGTVAEWKASIEKNETPRFGPNLVY
;
A
#
# COMPACT_ATOMS: atom_id res chain seq x y z
N MET A 1 -48.78 -2.41 41.79
CA MET A 1 -47.58 -3.26 41.90
C MET A 1 -47.32 -3.90 40.54
N LEU A 2 -46.05 -3.91 40.14
CA LEU A 2 -45.40 -4.59 39.01
C LEU A 2 -45.70 -4.18 37.56
N LYS A 3 -44.62 -3.70 36.94
CA LYS A 3 -44.43 -3.33 35.54
C LYS A 3 -44.34 -4.58 34.65
N LEU A 4 -44.97 -4.52 33.47
CA LEU A 4 -44.81 -5.48 32.39
C LEU A 4 -43.50 -5.17 31.65
N ALA A 5 -42.45 -5.96 31.86
CA ALA A 5 -41.19 -5.86 31.13
C ALA A 5 -41.11 -6.98 30.09
N ALA A 6 -41.19 -6.61 28.81
CA ALA A 6 -40.96 -7.48 27.67
C ALA A 6 -39.49 -7.95 27.67
N ARG A 7 -39.27 -9.26 27.78
CA ARG A 7 -37.95 -9.88 27.60
C ARG A 7 -37.73 -10.12 26.11
N ILE A 8 -36.79 -9.38 25.53
CA ILE A 8 -36.23 -9.66 24.22
C ILE A 8 -35.38 -10.93 24.36
N LEU A 9 -35.79 -12.00 23.69
CA LEU A 9 -35.00 -13.21 23.52
C LEU A 9 -33.83 -12.91 22.57
N LEU A 10 -32.65 -12.66 23.13
CA LEU A 10 -31.40 -12.65 22.36
C LEU A 10 -31.00 -14.12 22.15
N SER A 11 -31.17 -14.63 20.94
CA SER A 11 -30.68 -15.94 20.53
C SER A 11 -29.15 -15.96 20.55
N ALA A 12 -28.56 -16.44 21.64
CA ALA A 12 -27.15 -16.81 21.68
C ALA A 12 -26.96 -18.08 20.84
N ALA A 13 -26.43 -17.93 19.63
CA ALA A 13 -25.90 -19.06 18.88
C ALA A 13 -24.60 -19.51 19.57
N LEU A 14 -24.75 -20.52 20.42
CA LEU A 14 -23.67 -21.31 20.97
C LEU A 14 -23.04 -22.09 19.81
N SER A 15 -21.84 -21.70 19.37
CA SER A 15 -21.03 -22.57 18.51
C SER A 15 -19.84 -23.09 19.31
N THR A 16 -19.75 -24.41 19.29
CA THR A 16 -18.92 -25.29 20.09
C THR A 16 -17.43 -25.11 19.85
N ALA A 17 -16.68 -25.36 20.92
CA ALA A 17 -15.23 -25.28 20.99
C ALA A 17 -14.51 -26.13 19.92
N PHE A 18 -13.53 -25.53 19.25
CA PHE A 18 -12.40 -26.23 18.66
C PHE A 18 -11.19 -26.05 19.57
N THR A 19 -10.73 -27.16 20.16
CA THR A 19 -9.45 -27.24 20.86
C THR A 19 -8.33 -27.28 19.83
N GLY A 20 -7.77 -26.12 19.54
CA GLY A 20 -6.44 -25.95 18.95
C GLY A 20 -5.81 -24.75 19.65
N CYS A 21 -4.58 -24.88 20.12
CA CYS A 21 -3.80 -23.75 20.64
C CYS A 21 -3.52 -22.79 19.47
N GLY A 22 -4.49 -21.96 19.13
CA GLY A 22 -4.44 -21.03 18.02
C GLY A 22 -4.37 -19.62 18.57
N SER A 23 -3.18 -19.03 18.57
CA SER A 23 -3.07 -17.58 18.64
C SER A 23 -3.99 -16.99 17.57
N LYS A 24 -4.92 -16.12 17.97
CA LYS A 24 -5.80 -15.42 17.04
C LYS A 24 -4.95 -14.79 15.94
N GLN A 25 -5.14 -15.24 14.69
CA GLN A 25 -4.33 -14.78 13.54
C GLN A 25 -4.59 -13.30 13.29
N VAL A 26 -3.51 -12.52 13.11
CA VAL A 26 -3.60 -11.06 12.97
C VAL A 26 -4.00 -10.71 11.53
N LEU A 27 -5.14 -10.03 11.40
CA LEU A 27 -5.63 -9.58 10.09
C LEU A 27 -4.91 -8.29 9.63
N PRO A 28 -4.88 -7.98 8.32
CA PRO A 28 -4.30 -6.74 7.80
C PRO A 28 -4.85 -5.47 8.48
N SER A 29 -6.14 -5.44 8.77
CA SER A 29 -6.79 -4.31 9.45
C SER A 29 -6.28 -4.09 10.87
N GLU A 30 -5.86 -5.15 11.55
CA GLU A 30 -5.30 -5.07 12.91
C GLU A 30 -3.84 -4.60 12.89
N LEU A 31 -3.08 -4.92 11.83
CA LEU A 31 -1.71 -4.45 11.63
C LEU A 31 -1.63 -2.94 11.39
N LYS A 32 -2.64 -2.35 10.74
CA LYS A 32 -2.68 -0.91 10.44
C LYS A 32 -2.61 -0.05 11.71
N GLU A 33 -3.25 -0.48 12.79
CA GLU A 33 -3.28 0.26 14.06
C GLU A 33 -2.03 0.01 14.93
N LYS A 34 -1.15 -0.90 14.51
CA LYS A 34 0.09 -1.23 15.23
C LYS A 34 1.21 -0.25 14.91
N THR A 35 2.08 -0.02 15.88
CA THR A 35 3.36 0.67 15.68
C THR A 35 4.24 -0.10 14.71
N LEU A 36 5.21 0.58 14.09
CA LEU A 36 6.17 -0.07 13.19
C LEU A 36 6.92 -1.23 13.88
N SER A 37 7.29 -1.06 15.15
CA SER A 37 7.98 -2.10 15.93
C SER A 37 7.11 -3.35 16.09
N GLU A 38 5.84 -3.17 16.47
CA GLU A 38 4.89 -4.28 16.60
C GLU A 38 4.64 -4.99 15.26
N ARG A 39 4.52 -4.25 14.14
CA ARG A 39 4.36 -4.85 12.80
C ARG A 39 5.54 -5.76 12.45
N LYS A 40 6.77 -5.33 12.77
CA LYS A 40 7.99 -6.12 12.54
C LYS A 40 8.03 -7.38 13.39
N GLU A 41 7.63 -7.29 14.66
CA GLU A 41 7.56 -8.46 15.54
C GLU A 41 6.49 -9.45 15.07
N ILE A 42 5.34 -8.97 14.59
CA ILE A 42 4.30 -9.84 14.02
C ILE A 42 4.80 -10.52 12.73
N LEU A 43 5.46 -9.77 11.84
CA LEU A 43 6.06 -10.31 10.62
C LEU A 43 7.09 -11.42 10.94
N LYS A 44 7.94 -11.22 11.94
CA LYS A 44 8.95 -12.20 12.36
C LYS A 44 8.33 -13.54 12.78
N ASN A 45 7.12 -13.50 13.35
CA ASN A 45 6.39 -14.67 13.82
C ASN A 45 5.27 -15.11 12.85
N ALA A 46 5.28 -14.62 11.60
CA ALA A 46 4.24 -14.93 10.62
C ALA A 46 4.24 -16.44 10.26
N PRO A 47 3.08 -17.14 10.35
CA PRO A 47 3.02 -18.60 10.22
C PRO A 47 3.13 -19.12 8.78
N ASP A 48 2.86 -18.27 7.79
CA ASP A 48 2.81 -18.63 6.38
C ASP A 48 3.12 -17.43 5.48
N LEU A 49 3.18 -17.66 4.16
CA LEU A 49 3.48 -16.64 3.16
C LEU A 49 2.42 -15.54 3.08
N GLU A 50 1.17 -15.83 3.41
CA GLU A 50 0.07 -14.85 3.36
C GLU A 50 0.19 -13.85 4.51
N HIS A 51 0.47 -14.32 5.73
CA HIS A 51 0.72 -13.43 6.86
C HIS A 51 2.03 -12.66 6.72
N GLN A 52 3.06 -13.28 6.10
CA GLN A 52 4.28 -12.56 5.74
C GLN A 52 4.00 -11.42 4.76
N LEU A 53 3.15 -11.65 3.76
CA LEU A 53 2.70 -10.61 2.84
C LEU A 53 2.03 -9.46 3.58
N TYR A 54 1.09 -9.73 4.47
CA TYR A 54 0.39 -8.69 5.24
C TYR A 54 1.35 -7.84 6.07
N GLY A 55 2.27 -8.47 6.80
CA GLY A 55 3.29 -7.76 7.58
C GLY A 55 4.21 -6.90 6.71
N LEU A 56 4.72 -7.47 5.62
CA LEU A 56 5.59 -6.76 4.67
C LEU A 56 4.87 -5.59 3.98
N GLU A 57 3.61 -5.77 3.59
CA GLU A 57 2.81 -4.72 2.95
C GLU A 57 2.61 -3.52 3.88
N GLU A 58 2.21 -3.75 5.13
CA GLU A 58 1.98 -2.67 6.11
C GLU A 58 3.28 -1.95 6.53
N ILE A 59 4.41 -2.66 6.53
CA ILE A 59 5.73 -2.05 6.73
C ILE A 59 6.13 -1.23 5.49
N ALA A 60 5.91 -1.72 4.27
CA ALA A 60 6.20 -0.98 3.05
C ALA A 60 5.34 0.29 2.94
N LYS A 61 4.04 0.22 3.26
CA LYS A 61 3.15 1.39 3.34
C LYS A 61 3.66 2.43 4.34
N TYR A 62 4.13 1.98 5.51
CA TYR A 62 4.75 2.88 6.49
C TYR A 62 5.90 3.65 5.85
N TYR A 63 6.89 2.97 5.27
CA TYR A 63 8.02 3.67 4.65
C TYR A 63 7.64 4.49 3.42
N ALA A 64 6.62 4.09 2.67
CA ALA A 64 6.13 4.85 1.53
C ALA A 64 5.40 6.15 1.91
N GLY A 65 4.79 6.20 3.11
CA GLY A 65 4.10 7.38 3.64
C GLY A 65 4.95 8.28 4.56
N HIS A 66 6.09 7.80 5.05
CA HIS A 66 6.96 8.55 5.97
C HIS A 66 8.22 9.09 5.29
N SER A 67 8.90 10.04 5.93
CA SER A 67 10.18 10.57 5.43
C SER A 67 11.25 9.49 5.36
N ILE A 68 11.95 9.40 4.22
CA ILE A 68 13.15 8.58 4.09
C ILE A 68 14.33 9.36 4.67
N SER A 69 15.11 8.70 5.52
CA SER A 69 16.33 9.25 6.14
C SER A 69 17.48 8.25 5.98
N LYS A 70 18.70 8.65 6.34
CA LYS A 70 19.86 7.75 6.29
C LYS A 70 19.65 6.53 7.20
N GLU A 71 19.02 6.76 8.35
CA GLU A 71 18.75 5.75 9.37
C GLU A 71 17.71 4.73 8.89
N SER A 72 16.66 5.18 8.20
CA SER A 72 15.57 4.30 7.73
C SER A 72 15.84 3.62 6.39
N THR A 73 16.77 4.15 5.58
CA THR A 73 17.00 3.71 4.20
C THR A 73 17.35 2.22 4.08
N THR A 74 18.28 1.72 4.89
CA THR A 74 18.70 0.30 4.81
C THR A 74 17.55 -0.63 5.13
N GLU A 75 16.84 -0.38 6.23
CA GLU A 75 15.74 -1.20 6.67
C GLU A 75 14.54 -1.15 5.69
N ALA A 76 14.18 0.06 5.23
CA ALA A 76 13.13 0.23 4.24
C ALA A 76 13.42 -0.51 2.93
N ARG A 77 14.69 -0.49 2.48
CA ARG A 77 15.14 -1.22 1.29
C ARG A 77 14.99 -2.72 1.49
N ASP A 78 15.38 -3.25 2.64
CA ASP A 78 15.33 -4.67 2.92
C ASP A 78 13.88 -5.18 2.94
N TYR A 79 12.96 -4.47 3.59
CA TYR A 79 11.53 -4.85 3.58
C TYR A 79 10.89 -4.73 2.20
N ALA A 80 11.22 -3.68 1.44
CA ALA A 80 10.72 -3.52 0.08
C ALA A 80 11.20 -4.65 -0.85
N ASN A 81 12.48 -5.04 -0.74
CA ASN A 81 13.03 -6.16 -1.50
C ASN A 81 12.41 -7.50 -1.09
N GLN A 82 12.20 -7.74 0.20
CA GLN A 82 11.50 -8.93 0.68
C GLN A 82 10.07 -9.01 0.13
N LEU A 83 9.34 -7.89 0.14
CA LEU A 83 7.99 -7.80 -0.42
C LEU A 83 7.96 -8.12 -1.91
N LEU A 84 8.88 -7.55 -2.70
CA LEU A 84 8.98 -7.83 -4.14
C LEU A 84 9.42 -9.27 -4.44
N LYS A 85 10.26 -9.87 -3.58
CA LYS A 85 10.67 -11.27 -3.69
C LYS A 85 9.52 -12.23 -3.36
N LEU A 86 8.64 -11.85 -2.44
CA LEU A 86 7.48 -12.63 -2.05
C LEU A 86 6.38 -12.56 -3.13
N ALA A 87 6.13 -11.38 -3.71
CA ALA A 87 5.07 -11.12 -4.69
C ALA A 87 4.88 -12.21 -5.79
N PRO A 88 5.92 -12.73 -6.47
CA PRO A 88 5.73 -13.76 -7.50
C PRO A 88 5.31 -15.13 -6.96
N GLN A 89 5.47 -15.40 -5.65
CA GLN A 89 5.12 -16.66 -5.00
C GLN A 89 3.65 -16.72 -4.55
N ILE A 90 2.96 -15.58 -4.57
CA ILE A 90 1.60 -15.39 -4.04
C ILE A 90 0.67 -14.80 -5.12
N LYS A 91 0.93 -15.09 -6.41
CA LYS A 91 0.17 -14.50 -7.54
C LYS A 91 -1.32 -14.85 -7.53
N ASP A 92 -1.69 -15.90 -6.81
CA ASP A 92 -3.06 -16.34 -6.58
C ASP A 92 -3.77 -15.54 -5.47
N LYS A 93 -3.03 -14.79 -4.65
CA LYS A 93 -3.59 -13.91 -3.61
C LYS A 93 -4.13 -12.63 -4.23
N TRP A 94 -5.25 -12.16 -3.71
CA TRP A 94 -6.02 -11.05 -4.26
C TRP A 94 -5.28 -9.69 -4.21
N ASP A 95 -4.29 -9.55 -3.34
CA ASP A 95 -3.55 -8.34 -3.01
C ASP A 95 -2.10 -8.35 -3.51
N TYR A 96 -1.64 -9.37 -4.25
CA TYR A 96 -0.25 -9.43 -4.73
C TYR A 96 0.16 -8.22 -5.59
N GLY A 97 -0.79 -7.57 -6.26
CA GLY A 97 -0.55 -6.31 -6.98
C GLY A 97 -0.15 -5.14 -6.08
N ASN A 98 -0.58 -5.14 -4.80
CA ASN A 98 -0.11 -4.19 -3.79
C ASN A 98 1.36 -4.40 -3.49
N ALA A 99 1.80 -5.66 -3.36
CA ALA A 99 3.20 -5.98 -3.08
C ALA A 99 4.14 -5.41 -4.14
N ILE A 100 3.77 -5.58 -5.42
CA ILE A 100 4.51 -5.01 -6.55
C ILE A 100 4.52 -3.49 -6.48
N HIS A 101 3.37 -2.87 -6.25
CA HIS A 101 3.25 -1.41 -6.21
C HIS A 101 4.07 -0.81 -5.05
N HIS A 102 3.79 -1.23 -3.82
CA HIS A 102 4.38 -0.66 -2.61
C HIS A 102 5.88 -0.89 -2.51
N GLY A 103 6.36 -2.09 -2.85
CA GLY A 103 7.78 -2.40 -2.84
C GLY A 103 8.57 -1.50 -3.81
N ASN A 104 8.09 -1.35 -5.04
CA ASN A 104 8.72 -0.46 -6.02
C ASN A 104 8.60 1.01 -5.61
N LEU A 105 7.47 1.42 -5.01
CA LEU A 105 7.30 2.78 -4.53
C LEU A 105 8.36 3.15 -3.48
N VAL A 106 8.57 2.30 -2.47
CA VAL A 106 9.61 2.52 -1.44
C VAL A 106 11.01 2.58 -2.05
N LEU A 107 11.36 1.63 -2.93
CA LEU A 107 12.67 1.61 -3.57
C LEU A 107 12.92 2.86 -4.44
N GLY A 108 11.89 3.34 -5.14
CA GLY A 108 12.00 4.57 -5.93
C GLY A 108 12.21 5.81 -5.07
N ARG A 109 11.53 5.91 -3.93
CA ARG A 109 11.73 7.01 -2.96
C ARG A 109 13.14 6.99 -2.37
N ILE A 110 13.65 5.80 -2.05
CA ILE A 110 15.04 5.62 -1.60
C ILE A 110 16.03 6.08 -2.68
N LYS A 111 15.84 5.66 -3.94
CA LYS A 111 16.69 6.13 -5.04
C LYS A 111 16.69 7.64 -5.18
N LEU A 112 15.52 8.26 -5.05
CA LEU A 112 15.40 9.70 -5.13
C LEU A 112 16.13 10.41 -3.97
N PHE A 113 16.01 9.87 -2.76
CA PHE A 113 16.74 10.36 -1.58
C PHE A 113 18.26 10.27 -1.76
N GLU A 114 18.75 9.22 -2.42
CA GLU A 114 20.16 9.01 -2.75
C GLU A 114 20.64 9.88 -3.94
N GLY A 115 19.77 10.70 -4.52
CA GLY A 115 20.07 11.53 -5.69
C GLY A 115 20.00 10.80 -7.03
N ASP A 116 19.63 9.52 -7.04
CA ASP A 116 19.46 8.70 -8.24
C ASP A 116 18.06 8.90 -8.84
N VAL A 117 17.87 10.05 -9.50
CA VAL A 117 16.60 10.43 -10.14
C VAL A 117 16.22 9.43 -11.24
N THR A 118 17.20 8.92 -12.00
CA THR A 118 16.97 7.92 -13.05
C THR A 118 16.43 6.61 -12.46
N GLY A 119 17.05 6.12 -11.39
CA GLY A 119 16.59 4.93 -10.67
C GLY A 119 15.19 5.13 -10.07
N ALA A 120 14.91 6.30 -9.52
CA ALA A 120 13.59 6.63 -8.98
C ALA A 120 12.49 6.54 -10.04
N LYS A 121 12.73 7.06 -11.26
CA LYS A 121 11.80 6.96 -12.39
C LYS A 121 11.55 5.51 -12.82
N GLU A 122 12.59 4.70 -12.87
CA GLU A 122 12.47 3.28 -13.22
C GLU A 122 11.61 2.52 -12.20
N TYR A 123 11.79 2.80 -10.92
CA TYR A 123 10.95 2.22 -9.87
C TYR A 123 9.51 2.74 -9.92
N LEU A 124 9.27 4.01 -10.24
CA LEU A 124 7.90 4.53 -10.45
C LEU A 124 7.19 3.78 -11.59
N LYS A 125 7.89 3.58 -12.71
CA LYS A 125 7.38 2.80 -13.84
C LYS A 125 7.04 1.36 -13.44
N LYS A 126 7.93 0.69 -12.69
CA LYS A 126 7.68 -0.67 -12.17
C LYS A 126 6.49 -0.73 -11.22
N ALA A 127 6.30 0.29 -10.38
CA ALA A 127 5.13 0.39 -9.51
C ALA A 127 3.84 0.51 -10.36
N GLY A 128 3.83 1.32 -11.41
CA GLY A 128 2.70 1.48 -12.32
C GLY A 128 2.40 0.22 -13.15
N ALA A 129 3.41 -0.61 -13.41
CA ALA A 129 3.28 -1.86 -14.17
C ALA A 129 2.65 -3.02 -13.37
N THR A 130 2.16 -2.77 -12.16
CA THR A 130 1.38 -3.75 -11.39
C THR A 130 0.11 -4.19 -12.13
N PRO A 131 -0.33 -5.45 -12.01
CA PRO A 131 -1.64 -5.90 -12.50
C PRO A 131 -2.81 -5.24 -11.76
N GLY A 132 -2.54 -4.50 -10.67
CA GLY A 132 -3.54 -3.91 -9.79
C GLY A 132 -4.03 -4.90 -8.73
N SER A 133 -4.99 -4.45 -7.93
CA SER A 133 -5.63 -5.20 -6.84
C SER A 133 -6.99 -4.56 -6.56
N PRO A 134 -7.91 -5.23 -5.84
CA PRO A 134 -9.17 -4.61 -5.42
C PRO A 134 -8.99 -3.23 -4.75
N GLN A 135 -7.96 -3.05 -3.91
CA GLN A 135 -7.68 -1.76 -3.27
C GLN A 135 -7.18 -0.73 -4.28
N LEU A 136 -6.17 -1.06 -5.09
CA LEU A 136 -5.59 -0.14 -6.09
C LEU A 136 -6.63 0.23 -7.17
N ASN A 137 -7.50 -0.70 -7.53
CA ASN A 137 -8.56 -0.48 -8.53
C ASN A 137 -9.69 0.40 -7.99
N SER A 138 -9.82 0.51 -6.67
CA SER A 138 -10.85 1.31 -6.00
C SER A 138 -10.29 2.68 -5.57
N PHE A 139 -9.41 2.69 -4.56
CA PHE A 139 -8.87 3.92 -3.96
C PHE A 139 -7.77 4.56 -4.79
N GLY A 140 -7.14 3.78 -5.65
CA GLY A 140 -6.02 4.23 -6.46
C GLY A 140 -4.67 3.96 -5.80
N PRO A 141 -3.59 4.10 -6.58
CA PRO A 141 -2.24 3.99 -6.06
C PRO A 141 -1.83 5.23 -5.28
N ASN A 142 -0.82 5.07 -4.42
CA ASN A 142 -0.19 6.19 -3.76
C ASN A 142 0.70 6.99 -4.75
N MET A 143 0.73 8.31 -4.56
CA MET A 143 1.33 9.31 -5.45
C MET A 143 2.55 10.00 -4.85
N THR A 144 3.05 9.57 -3.68
CA THR A 144 4.17 10.23 -2.99
C THR A 144 5.42 10.29 -3.87
N LEU A 145 5.86 9.17 -4.45
CA LEU A 145 7.02 9.17 -5.35
C LEU A 145 6.78 10.01 -6.62
N ALA A 146 5.56 9.97 -7.17
CA ALA A 146 5.20 10.79 -8.32
C ALA A 146 5.31 12.28 -8.00
N LYS A 147 4.79 12.71 -6.83
CA LYS A 147 4.92 14.08 -6.32
C LYS A 147 6.38 14.48 -6.13
N GLU A 148 7.18 13.66 -5.47
CA GLU A 148 8.60 13.94 -5.23
C GLU A 148 9.40 14.03 -6.56
N LEU A 149 9.03 13.25 -7.58
CA LEU A 149 9.60 13.36 -8.93
C LEU A 149 9.17 14.64 -9.66
N LEU A 150 7.92 15.10 -9.50
CA LEU A 150 7.48 16.39 -10.02
C LEU A 150 8.28 17.55 -9.41
N GLU A 151 8.61 17.49 -8.13
CA GLU A 151 9.46 18.48 -7.45
C GLU A 151 10.89 18.51 -8.00
N LYS A 152 11.34 17.44 -8.66
CA LYS A 152 12.59 17.39 -9.43
C LYS A 152 12.43 17.74 -10.91
N GLY A 153 11.24 18.13 -11.35
CA GLY A 153 10.93 18.49 -12.74
C GLY A 153 10.65 17.29 -13.65
N GLU A 154 10.52 16.08 -13.12
CA GLU A 154 10.41 14.83 -13.90
C GLU A 154 8.98 14.53 -14.38
N LYS A 155 8.39 15.49 -15.10
CA LYS A 155 6.99 15.45 -15.55
C LYS A 155 6.68 14.25 -16.43
N LYS A 156 7.54 13.95 -17.40
CA LYS A 156 7.30 12.87 -18.38
C LYS A 156 7.17 11.51 -17.70
N ALA A 157 7.99 11.23 -16.69
CA ALA A 157 7.91 9.98 -15.95
C ALA A 157 6.59 9.85 -15.19
N VAL A 158 6.11 10.95 -14.61
CA VAL A 158 4.86 10.99 -13.85
C VAL A 158 3.64 10.85 -14.75
N LEU A 159 3.64 11.50 -15.92
CA LEU A 159 2.59 11.35 -16.93
C LEU A 159 2.49 9.90 -17.43
N ASN A 160 3.63 9.26 -17.72
CA ASN A 160 3.66 7.85 -18.10
C ASN A 160 3.13 6.95 -16.97
N TYR A 161 3.51 7.22 -15.73
CA TYR A 161 3.00 6.48 -14.58
C TYR A 161 1.47 6.59 -14.45
N PHE A 162 0.88 7.76 -14.71
CA PHE A 162 -0.57 7.90 -14.73
C PHE A 162 -1.23 7.03 -15.80
N ASP A 163 -0.64 6.94 -17.00
CA ASP A 163 -1.13 6.05 -18.06
C ASP A 163 -1.05 4.57 -17.65
N ASP A 164 0.02 4.20 -16.97
CA ASP A 164 0.16 2.86 -16.39
C ASP A 164 -0.90 2.60 -15.31
N CYS A 165 -1.15 3.56 -14.41
CA CYS A 165 -2.19 3.43 -13.38
C CYS A 165 -3.59 3.24 -13.97
N LEU A 166 -3.91 3.92 -15.07
CA LEU A 166 -5.22 3.79 -15.73
C LEU A 166 -5.47 2.40 -16.33
N LYS A 167 -4.45 1.53 -16.41
CA LYS A 167 -4.61 0.11 -16.77
C LYS A 167 -5.30 -0.73 -15.70
N PHE A 168 -5.38 -0.24 -14.46
CA PHE A 168 -6.05 -0.93 -13.35
C PHE A 168 -7.04 -0.01 -12.60
N TRP A 169 -6.75 1.29 -12.47
CA TRP A 169 -7.61 2.28 -11.81
C TRP A 169 -8.60 2.93 -12.79
N LYS A 170 -9.59 2.14 -13.24
CA LYS A 170 -10.41 2.42 -14.43
C LYS A 170 -11.74 3.16 -14.20
N ARG A 171 -12.12 3.45 -12.95
CA ARG A 171 -13.43 4.07 -12.67
C ARG A 171 -13.53 5.43 -13.38
N PRO A 172 -14.73 5.86 -13.84
CA PRO A 172 -14.90 7.16 -14.46
C PRO A 172 -14.38 8.32 -13.60
N THR A 173 -14.59 8.24 -12.28
CA THR A 173 -14.05 9.21 -11.31
C THR A 173 -12.52 9.23 -11.32
N SER A 174 -11.86 8.06 -11.29
CA SER A 174 -10.40 7.94 -11.39
C SER A 174 -9.85 8.56 -12.66
N LYS A 175 -10.50 8.33 -13.81
CA LYS A 175 -10.11 8.92 -15.10
C LYS A 175 -10.22 10.44 -15.08
N GLY A 176 -11.30 10.98 -14.52
CA GLY A 176 -11.48 12.42 -14.33
C GLY A 176 -10.38 13.02 -13.45
N THR A 177 -10.13 12.40 -12.30
CA THR A 177 -9.05 12.82 -11.38
C THR A 177 -7.68 12.81 -12.06
N VAL A 178 -7.34 11.75 -12.81
CA VAL A 178 -6.06 11.69 -13.54
C VAL A 178 -5.99 12.75 -14.64
N ALA A 179 -7.09 13.02 -15.35
CA ALA A 179 -7.13 14.08 -16.37
C ALA A 179 -6.86 15.46 -15.77
N GLU A 180 -7.46 15.78 -14.61
CA GLU A 180 -7.19 17.01 -13.86
C GLU A 180 -5.72 17.10 -13.44
N TRP A 181 -5.14 16.01 -12.92
CA TRP A 181 -3.73 15.99 -12.54
C TRP A 181 -2.79 16.20 -13.74
N LYS A 182 -3.09 15.60 -14.89
CA LYS A 182 -2.33 15.84 -16.12
C LYS A 182 -2.38 17.32 -16.53
N ALA A 183 -3.57 17.93 -16.50
CA ALA A 183 -3.75 19.35 -16.85
C ALA A 183 -2.97 20.29 -15.90
N SER A 184 -2.89 19.99 -14.60
CA SER A 184 -2.03 20.74 -13.67
C SER A 184 -0.55 20.62 -14.03
N ILE A 185 -0.06 19.41 -14.33
CA ILE A 185 1.35 19.21 -14.71
C ILE A 185 1.72 20.00 -15.97
N GLU A 186 0.84 20.04 -16.97
CA GLU A 186 1.01 20.82 -18.20
C GLU A 186 1.17 22.31 -17.93
N LYS A 187 0.45 22.82 -16.92
CA LYS A 187 0.54 24.22 -16.45
C LYS A 187 1.74 24.50 -15.54
N ASN A 188 2.63 23.52 -15.31
CA ASN A 188 3.72 23.59 -14.32
C ASN A 188 3.23 23.68 -12.86
N GLU A 189 2.02 23.22 -12.59
CA GLU A 189 1.47 23.14 -11.24
C GLU A 189 1.66 21.72 -10.67
N THR A 190 1.84 21.62 -9.35
CA THR A 190 1.80 20.33 -8.67
C THR A 190 0.35 19.90 -8.47
N PRO A 191 -0.08 18.73 -8.96
CA PRO A 191 -1.44 18.24 -8.75
C PRO A 191 -1.81 18.11 -7.27
N ARG A 192 -3.07 18.37 -6.96
CA ARG A 192 -3.64 18.07 -5.64
C ARG A 192 -3.97 16.58 -5.56
N PHE A 193 -2.99 15.78 -5.15
CA PHE A 193 -3.14 14.32 -5.02
C PHE A 193 -4.07 13.88 -3.87
N GLY A 194 -4.29 14.73 -2.88
CA GLY A 194 -5.27 14.50 -1.82
C GLY A 194 -5.03 13.16 -1.08
N PRO A 195 -6.07 12.31 -0.94
CA PRO A 195 -5.97 11.02 -0.24
C PRO A 195 -4.90 10.07 -0.82
N ASN A 196 -4.51 10.22 -2.08
CA ASN A 196 -3.48 9.39 -2.69
C ASN A 196 -2.06 9.70 -2.19
N LEU A 197 -1.88 10.58 -1.20
CA LEU A 197 -0.60 10.77 -0.50
C LEU A 197 -0.54 10.06 0.85
N VAL A 198 -1.65 9.47 1.31
CA VAL A 198 -1.78 8.90 2.66
C VAL A 198 -2.04 7.39 2.58
N TYR A 199 -1.50 6.65 3.56
CA TYR A 199 -1.80 5.25 3.82
C TYR A 199 -2.56 5.09 5.14
#